data_AF-A0A7S3EIH5-F1
#
_entry.id   AF-A0A7S3EIH5-F1
#
_cell.length_a   1.000
_cell.length_b   1.000
_cell.length_c   1.000
_cell.angle_alpha   90.00
_cell.angle_beta   90.00
_cell.angle_gamma   90.00
#
_symmetry.space_group_name_H-M   'P 1'
#
loop_
_entity.id
_entity.type
_entity.pdbx_description
1 polymer ?
#
loop_
_entity_poly.entity_id
_entity_poly.type
_entity_poly.pdbx_seq_one_letter_code
_entity_poly.pdbx_strand_id
1 'polypeptide(L)'
;MTNSPGAFVMCLFFCLKLLRALRWFLEGMLAERRRSETVERGKDFWWRLLIRVYVEIGDEEAACKLVAEEKSLSNLSLGIALLEVWRVGFLKLSVQIYGLLGLHSEAVEIALRSGDIPLAEQHASKVSRNTGISNMEAKELWKRIASYDGADLISVVDRSEGCIRIEDVLSRTDAIDRDQVSDEVRLALKESLRFHVSRAAKAKAATEDLLLASDKIGQRIGNLQRAKSSGKVGKIGTRGDIEIFSCGHSFLRGVTEGNCLACGEDMIKSVSESLPSTDFDPPPAG
;
A
#
# COMPACT_ATOMS: atom_id res chain seq x y z
N MET A 1 50.55 24.68 -39.89
CA MET A 1 49.68 23.56 -39.49
C MET A 1 48.49 23.52 -40.44
N THR A 2 48.60 22.76 -41.52
CA THR A 2 47.54 22.64 -42.54
C THR A 2 46.59 21.53 -42.11
N ASN A 3 45.44 21.89 -41.54
CA ASN A 3 44.35 20.95 -41.29
C ASN A 3 43.85 20.45 -42.65
N SER A 4 44.24 19.23 -43.03
CA SER A 4 43.79 18.56 -44.23
C SER A 4 42.31 18.16 -44.04
N PRO A 5 41.36 18.81 -44.73
CA PRO A 5 39.94 18.47 -44.58
C PRO A 5 39.64 17.02 -45.01
N GLY A 6 40.50 16.40 -45.83
CA GLY A 6 40.34 15.01 -46.27
C GLY A 6 40.52 13.98 -45.15
N ALA A 7 41.41 14.22 -44.18
CA ALA A 7 41.62 13.28 -43.08
C ALA A 7 40.42 13.23 -42.12
N PHE A 8 39.76 14.37 -41.91
CA PHE A 8 38.57 14.47 -41.08
C PHE A 8 37.38 13.73 -41.71
N VAL A 9 37.15 13.93 -43.02
CA VAL A 9 36.04 13.26 -43.75
C VAL A 9 36.23 11.74 -43.78
N MET A 10 37.46 11.26 -43.97
CA MET A 10 37.76 9.81 -43.98
C MET A 10 37.57 9.17 -42.61
N CYS A 11 37.97 9.85 -41.54
CA CYS A 11 37.75 9.38 -40.17
C CYS A 11 36.25 9.28 -39.86
N LEU A 12 35.48 10.30 -40.25
CA LEU A 12 34.03 10.35 -40.03
C LEU A 12 33.29 9.26 -40.82
N PHE A 13 33.72 8.98 -42.05
CA PHE A 13 33.19 7.88 -42.86
C PHE A 13 33.51 6.51 -42.25
N PHE A 14 34.72 6.32 -41.73
CA PHE A 14 35.11 5.06 -41.06
C PHE A 14 34.31 4.85 -39.78
N CYS A 15 34.15 5.88 -38.96
CA CYS A 15 33.31 5.85 -37.76
C CYS A 15 31.85 5.50 -38.10
N LEU A 16 31.26 6.11 -39.14
CA LEU A 16 29.88 5.80 -39.56
C LEU A 16 29.73 4.37 -40.06
N LYS A 17 30.71 3.83 -40.80
CA LYS A 17 30.69 2.43 -41.24
C LYS A 17 30.83 1.46 -40.06
N LEU A 18 31.73 1.77 -39.12
CA LEU A 18 31.93 0.97 -37.91
C LEU A 18 30.65 0.95 -37.08
N LEU A 19 30.01 2.11 -36.87
CA LEU A 19 28.75 2.23 -36.14
C LEU A 19 27.61 1.46 -36.81
N ARG A 20 27.50 1.49 -38.14
CA ARG A 20 26.51 0.69 -38.88
C ARG A 20 26.76 -0.81 -38.78
N ALA A 21 28.02 -1.24 -38.86
CA ALA A 21 28.40 -2.65 -38.71
C ALA A 21 28.14 -3.14 -37.28
N LEU A 22 28.46 -2.32 -36.28
CA LEU A 22 28.14 -2.59 -34.88
C LEU A 22 26.63 -2.68 -34.67
N ARG A 23 25.86 -1.74 -35.21
CA ARG A 23 24.40 -1.77 -35.14
C ARG A 23 23.83 -3.03 -35.77
N TRP A 24 24.26 -3.39 -36.97
CA TRP A 24 23.80 -4.61 -37.64
C TRP A 24 24.18 -5.87 -36.85
N PHE A 25 25.39 -5.91 -36.29
CA PHE A 25 25.82 -6.99 -35.42
C PHE A 25 24.96 -7.08 -34.15
N LEU A 26 24.65 -5.95 -33.51
CA LEU A 26 23.76 -5.87 -32.35
C LEU A 26 22.33 -6.32 -32.69
N GLU A 27 21.78 -5.89 -33.82
CA GLU A 27 20.46 -6.31 -34.30
C GLU A 27 20.43 -7.82 -34.61
N GLY A 28 21.52 -8.36 -35.18
CA GLY A 28 21.71 -9.79 -35.39
C GLY A 28 21.77 -10.56 -34.06
N MET A 29 22.51 -10.06 -33.07
CA MET A 29 22.56 -10.66 -31.73
C MET A 29 21.20 -10.58 -31.02
N LEU A 30 20.44 -9.50 -31.19
CA LEU A 30 19.08 -9.37 -30.68
C LEU A 30 18.11 -10.36 -31.34
N ALA A 31 18.27 -10.61 -32.65
CA ALA A 31 17.49 -11.61 -33.35
C ALA A 31 17.84 -13.04 -32.90
N GLU A 32 19.11 -13.31 -32.61
CA GLU A 32 19.56 -14.61 -32.09
C GLU A 32 19.15 -14.82 -30.63
N ARG A 33 19.12 -13.76 -29.81
CA ARG A 33 18.56 -13.76 -28.46
C ARG A 33 17.11 -14.26 -28.44
N ARG A 34 16.28 -13.80 -29.38
CA ARG A 34 14.89 -14.26 -29.52
C ARG A 34 14.79 -15.74 -29.88
N ARG A 35 15.80 -16.30 -30.55
CA ARG A 35 15.87 -17.74 -30.87
C ARG A 35 16.43 -18.58 -29.72
N SER A 36 17.27 -17.98 -28.87
CA SER A 36 17.96 -18.63 -27.75
C SER A 36 17.16 -18.63 -26.43
N GLU A 37 15.84 -18.39 -26.45
CA GLU A 37 14.98 -18.37 -25.26
C GLU A 37 14.99 -19.67 -24.42
N THR A 38 15.62 -20.74 -24.91
CA THR A 38 15.79 -22.02 -24.21
C THR A 38 16.86 -22.02 -23.11
N VAL A 39 17.69 -20.97 -22.97
CA VAL A 39 18.75 -20.91 -21.93
C VAL A 39 18.70 -19.60 -21.16
N GLU A 40 18.06 -19.59 -19.99
CA GLU A 40 17.94 -18.41 -19.11
C GLU A 40 19.28 -17.71 -18.81
N ARG A 41 20.37 -18.48 -18.68
CA ARG A 41 21.72 -17.92 -18.43
C ARG A 41 22.27 -17.08 -19.60
N GLY A 42 21.87 -17.37 -20.83
CA GLY A 42 22.30 -16.60 -22.00
C GLY A 42 21.63 -15.21 -22.02
N LYS A 43 20.38 -15.13 -21.56
CA LYS A 43 19.57 -13.91 -21.60
C LYS A 43 20.19 -12.77 -20.78
N ASP A 44 20.64 -13.07 -19.57
CA ASP A 44 21.28 -12.12 -18.65
C ASP A 44 22.64 -11.64 -19.15
N PHE A 45 23.41 -12.51 -19.81
CA PHE A 45 24.68 -12.13 -20.42
C PHE A 45 24.47 -11.15 -21.57
N TRP A 46 23.57 -11.48 -22.51
CA TRP A 46 23.29 -10.65 -23.67
C TRP A 46 22.71 -9.29 -23.28
N TRP A 47 21.79 -9.27 -22.31
CA TRP A 47 21.21 -8.02 -21.85
C TRP A 47 22.26 -7.09 -21.24
N ARG A 48 23.17 -7.61 -20.40
CA ARG A 48 24.28 -6.83 -19.84
C ARG A 48 25.22 -6.30 -20.92
N LEU A 49 25.54 -7.13 -21.92
CA LEU A 49 26.39 -6.72 -23.03
C LEU A 49 25.74 -5.58 -23.83
N LEU A 50 24.44 -5.67 -24.12
CA LEU A 50 23.69 -4.65 -24.84
C LEU A 50 23.60 -3.33 -24.06
N ILE A 51 23.28 -3.37 -22.77
CA ILE A 51 23.32 -2.18 -21.89
C ILE A 51 24.69 -1.51 -21.98
N ARG A 52 25.77 -2.29 -21.81
CA ARG A 52 27.13 -1.75 -21.86
C ARG A 52 27.41 -1.08 -23.20
N VAL A 53 27.01 -1.70 -24.31
CA VAL A 53 27.20 -1.11 -25.64
C VAL A 53 26.42 0.20 -25.79
N TYR A 54 25.16 0.26 -25.35
CA TYR A 54 24.39 1.51 -25.40
C TYR A 54 24.99 2.61 -24.50
N VAL A 55 25.47 2.23 -23.32
CA VAL A 55 26.17 3.15 -22.39
C VAL A 55 27.46 3.70 -23.02
N GLU A 56 28.29 2.85 -23.64
CA GLU A 56 29.54 3.27 -24.30
C GLU A 56 29.29 4.12 -25.56
N ILE A 57 28.19 3.88 -26.29
CA ILE A 57 27.78 4.70 -27.45
C ILE A 57 27.14 6.02 -27.01
N GLY A 58 26.67 6.11 -25.77
CA GLY A 58 26.03 7.30 -25.23
C GLY A 58 24.52 7.38 -25.52
N ASP A 59 23.87 6.26 -25.90
CA ASP A 59 22.45 6.21 -26.26
C ASP A 59 21.58 5.78 -25.07
N GLU A 60 21.29 6.75 -24.19
CA GLU A 60 20.46 6.51 -22.99
C GLU A 60 19.03 6.08 -23.33
N GLU A 61 18.45 6.60 -24.42
CA GLU A 61 17.06 6.31 -24.79
C GLU A 61 16.89 4.86 -25.25
N ALA A 62 17.81 4.35 -26.08
CA ALA A 62 17.81 2.95 -26.49
C ALA A 62 18.04 2.01 -25.30
N ALA A 63 18.92 2.38 -24.38
CA ALA A 63 19.13 1.62 -23.15
C ALA A 63 17.87 1.59 -22.27
N CYS A 64 17.16 2.71 -22.12
CA CYS A 64 15.90 2.77 -21.38
C CYS A 64 14.82 1.87 -22.01
N LYS A 65 14.70 1.88 -23.35
CA LYS A 65 13.77 0.98 -24.06
C LYS A 65 14.10 -0.49 -23.80
N LEU A 66 15.37 -0.85 -23.86
CA LEU A 66 15.83 -2.21 -23.56
C LEU A 66 15.51 -2.63 -22.10
N VAL A 67 15.66 -1.72 -21.14
CA VAL A 67 15.29 -1.97 -19.73
C VAL A 67 13.77 -2.14 -19.59
N ALA A 68 12.98 -1.29 -20.24
CA ALA A 68 11.52 -1.30 -20.14
C ALA A 68 10.86 -2.55 -20.75
N GLU A 69 11.45 -3.10 -21.81
CA GLU A 69 10.97 -4.35 -22.44
C GLU A 69 11.24 -5.59 -21.56
N GLU A 70 12.18 -5.49 -20.63
CA GLU A 70 12.71 -6.65 -19.93
C GLU A 70 12.11 -6.83 -18.53
N LYS A 71 11.40 -7.95 -18.33
CA LYS A 71 10.65 -8.22 -17.08
C LYS A 71 11.29 -9.24 -16.15
N SER A 72 12.28 -10.01 -16.63
CA SER A 72 12.76 -11.22 -15.94
C SER A 72 14.28 -11.25 -15.73
N LEU A 73 14.89 -10.12 -15.41
CA LEU A 73 16.33 -10.06 -15.14
C LEU A 73 16.61 -10.47 -13.70
N SER A 74 17.74 -11.14 -13.50
CA SER A 74 18.24 -11.33 -12.14
C SER A 74 18.67 -9.99 -11.52
N ASN A 75 18.48 -9.86 -10.20
CA ASN A 75 18.93 -8.70 -9.43
C ASN A 75 20.45 -8.45 -9.58
N LEU A 76 21.24 -9.51 -9.75
CA LEU A 76 22.67 -9.40 -9.99
C LEU A 76 22.97 -8.69 -11.31
N SER A 77 22.25 -9.04 -12.38
CA SER A 77 22.42 -8.42 -13.69
C SER A 77 22.02 -6.94 -13.67
N LEU A 78 20.93 -6.60 -12.97
CA LEU A 78 20.50 -5.23 -12.76
C LEU A 78 21.51 -4.42 -11.94
N GLY A 79 22.07 -4.99 -10.86
CA GLY A 79 23.08 -4.33 -10.04
C GLY A 79 24.38 -4.02 -10.80
N ILE A 80 24.84 -4.94 -11.64
CA ILE A 80 26.03 -4.70 -12.49
C ILE A 80 25.74 -3.60 -13.52
N ALA A 81 24.57 -3.64 -14.17
CA ALA A 81 24.18 -2.58 -15.10
C ALA A 81 24.13 -1.21 -14.43
N LEU A 82 23.59 -1.14 -13.21
CA LEU A 82 23.52 0.11 -12.45
C LEU A 82 24.91 0.74 -12.23
N LEU A 83 25.93 -0.06 -11.92
CA LEU A 83 27.31 0.43 -11.74
C LEU A 83 27.87 1.07 -13.03
N GLU A 84 27.63 0.44 -14.17
CA GLU A 84 28.06 0.97 -15.48
C GLU A 84 27.32 2.27 -15.83
N VAL A 85 26.02 2.32 -15.56
CA VAL A 85 25.16 3.47 -15.84
C VAL A 85 25.54 4.67 -14.97
N TRP A 86 25.83 4.44 -13.67
CA TRP A 86 26.30 5.49 -12.76
C TRP A 86 27.65 6.07 -13.18
N ARG A 87 28.56 5.24 -13.70
CA ARG A 87 29.88 5.69 -14.18
C ARG A 87 29.77 6.74 -15.29
N VAL A 88 28.74 6.64 -16.13
CA VAL A 88 28.51 7.55 -17.26
C VAL A 88 27.56 8.70 -16.91
N GLY A 89 26.79 8.58 -15.82
CA GLY A 89 25.87 9.63 -15.36
C GLY A 89 24.49 9.59 -16.00
N PHE A 90 24.04 8.42 -16.46
CA PHE A 90 22.72 8.23 -17.08
C PHE A 90 21.64 8.11 -16.00
N LEU A 91 21.15 9.26 -15.55
CA LEU A 91 20.23 9.35 -14.41
C LEU A 91 18.86 8.70 -14.71
N LYS A 92 18.28 8.87 -15.90
CA LYS A 92 16.95 8.31 -16.22
C LYS A 92 17.01 6.79 -16.28
N LEU A 93 18.07 6.26 -16.89
CA LEU A 93 18.31 4.82 -16.92
C LEU A 93 18.53 4.25 -15.52
N SER A 94 19.25 4.98 -14.65
CA SER A 94 19.46 4.58 -13.26
C SER A 94 18.14 4.46 -12.50
N VAL A 95 17.25 5.45 -12.64
CA VAL A 95 15.91 5.45 -12.03
C VAL A 95 15.11 4.21 -12.43
N GLN A 96 15.12 3.86 -13.73
CA GLN A 96 14.42 2.68 -14.22
C GLN A 96 14.98 1.38 -13.62
N ILE A 97 16.31 1.25 -13.56
CA ILE A 97 16.97 0.07 -12.98
C ILE A 97 16.66 -0.07 -11.48
N TYR A 98 16.70 1.03 -10.71
CA TYR A 98 16.27 1.02 -9.30
C TYR A 98 14.81 0.59 -9.16
N GLY A 99 13.94 1.06 -10.06
CA GLY A 99 12.54 0.64 -10.10
C GLY A 99 12.35 -0.86 -10.36
N LEU A 100 13.17 -1.47 -11.23
CA LEU A 100 13.15 -2.92 -11.46
C LEU A 100 13.69 -3.73 -10.27
N LEU A 101 14.62 -3.16 -9.51
CA LEU A 101 15.13 -3.75 -8.26
C LEU A 101 14.12 -3.62 -7.08
N GLY A 102 13.00 -2.93 -7.27
CA GLY A 102 12.03 -2.62 -6.21
C GLY A 102 12.48 -1.51 -5.25
N LEU A 103 13.60 -0.85 -5.54
CA LEU A 103 14.18 0.24 -4.75
C LEU A 103 13.55 1.59 -5.15
N HIS A 104 12.25 1.72 -4.88
CA HIS A 104 11.46 2.85 -5.36
C HIS A 104 11.80 4.17 -4.66
N SER A 105 12.28 4.14 -3.41
CA SER A 105 12.72 5.35 -2.69
C SER A 105 13.92 6.01 -3.37
N GLU A 106 14.92 5.21 -3.72
CA GLU A 106 16.13 5.63 -4.41
C GLU A 106 15.81 6.08 -5.84
N ALA A 107 14.93 5.36 -6.53
CA ALA A 107 14.46 5.74 -7.86
C ALA A 107 13.80 7.14 -7.85
N VAL A 108 12.90 7.40 -6.90
CA VAL A 108 12.25 8.71 -6.74
C VAL A 108 13.27 9.79 -6.39
N GLU A 109 14.20 9.52 -5.47
CA GLU A 109 15.22 10.50 -5.08
C GLU A 109 16.11 10.92 -6.26
N ILE A 110 16.54 9.97 -7.09
CA ILE A 110 17.37 10.27 -8.27
C ILE A 110 16.56 11.00 -9.33
N ALA A 111 15.30 10.62 -9.56
CA ALA A 111 14.41 11.31 -10.49
C ALA A 111 14.21 12.77 -10.09
N LEU A 112 13.97 13.02 -8.80
CA LEU A 112 13.86 14.38 -8.25
C LEU A 112 15.17 15.16 -8.43
N ARG A 113 16.34 14.56 -8.14
CA ARG A 113 17.65 15.20 -8.38
C ARG A 113 17.89 15.56 -9.85
N SER A 114 17.35 14.78 -10.78
CA SER A 114 17.39 15.09 -12.22
C SER A 114 16.35 16.10 -12.69
N GLY A 115 15.42 16.53 -11.82
CA GLY A 115 14.31 17.41 -12.17
C GLY A 115 13.19 16.72 -12.98
N ASP A 116 13.16 15.39 -13.07
CA ASP A 116 12.16 14.63 -13.81
C ASP A 116 11.01 14.21 -12.87
N ILE A 117 10.18 15.19 -12.52
CA ILE A 117 9.02 15.00 -11.63
C ILE A 117 8.05 13.94 -12.17
N PRO A 118 7.69 13.91 -13.48
CA PRO A 118 6.79 12.89 -14.01
C PRO A 118 7.31 11.46 -13.80
N LEU A 119 8.63 11.26 -13.93
CA LEU A 119 9.24 9.95 -13.70
C LEU A 119 9.17 9.56 -12.22
N ALA A 120 9.41 10.50 -11.30
CA ALA A 120 9.27 10.28 -9.86
C ALA A 120 7.82 9.88 -9.50
N GLU A 121 6.82 10.59 -10.03
CA GLU A 121 5.40 10.31 -9.84
C GLU A 121 5.00 8.93 -10.39
N GLN A 122 5.54 8.54 -11.55
CA GLN A 122 5.31 7.22 -12.12
C GLN A 122 5.77 6.11 -11.16
N HIS A 123 6.92 6.27 -10.51
CA HIS A 123 7.43 5.30 -9.56
C HIS A 123 6.63 5.29 -8.24
N ALA A 124 6.28 6.44 -7.69
CA ALA A 124 5.40 6.51 -6.50
C ALA A 124 4.02 5.88 -6.76
N SER A 125 3.46 6.10 -7.96
CA SER A 125 2.19 5.50 -8.39
C SER A 125 2.27 3.97 -8.49
N LYS A 126 3.39 3.43 -8.99
CA LYS A 126 3.61 1.97 -9.05
C LYS A 126 3.59 1.34 -7.66
N VAL A 127 4.22 1.98 -6.67
CA VAL A 127 4.18 1.51 -5.26
C VAL A 127 2.76 1.52 -4.73
N SER A 128 2.01 2.58 -5.01
CA SER A 128 0.62 2.76 -4.56
C SER A 128 -0.32 1.66 -5.07
N ARG A 129 -0.10 1.18 -6.30
CA ARG A 129 -0.92 0.11 -6.93
C ARG A 129 -0.54 -1.30 -6.47
N ASN A 130 0.69 -1.51 -6.01
CA ASN A 130 1.13 -2.80 -5.50
C ASN A 130 0.62 -2.99 -4.06
N THR A 131 -0.54 -3.64 -3.92
CA THR A 131 -1.27 -3.84 -2.66
C THR A 131 -0.50 -4.56 -1.54
N GLY A 132 0.68 -5.10 -1.83
CA GLY A 132 1.57 -5.73 -0.84
C GLY A 132 2.53 -4.77 -0.15
N ILE A 133 2.74 -3.57 -0.69
CA ILE A 133 3.63 -2.56 -0.10
C ILE A 133 2.82 -1.69 0.85
N SER A 134 3.40 -1.36 2.00
CA SER A 134 2.77 -0.51 3.01
C SER A 134 2.30 0.81 2.39
N ASN A 135 1.01 1.14 2.52
CA ASN A 135 0.44 2.42 2.12
C ASN A 135 1.25 3.61 2.70
N MET A 136 1.95 3.40 3.82
CA MET A 136 2.86 4.40 4.39
C MET A 136 4.07 4.72 3.50
N GLU A 137 4.65 3.74 2.81
CA GLU A 137 5.81 3.97 1.93
C GLU A 137 5.41 4.80 0.72
N ALA A 138 4.33 4.43 0.04
CA ALA A 138 3.78 5.22 -1.07
C ALA A 138 3.50 6.66 -0.64
N LYS A 139 2.86 6.83 0.53
CA LYS A 139 2.58 8.13 1.13
C LYS A 139 3.84 8.96 1.37
N GLU A 140 4.91 8.34 1.86
CA GLU A 140 6.18 9.04 2.11
C GLU A 140 6.88 9.46 0.81
N LEU A 141 6.81 8.64 -0.24
CA LEU A 141 7.33 9.01 -1.56
C LEU A 141 6.61 10.22 -2.14
N TRP A 142 5.27 10.22 -2.10
CA TRP A 142 4.47 11.35 -2.56
C TRP A 142 4.72 12.63 -1.75
N LYS A 143 4.90 12.52 -0.43
CA LYS A 143 5.33 13.66 0.42
C LYS A 143 6.68 14.21 -0.02
N ARG A 144 7.63 13.35 -0.37
CA ARG A 144 8.95 13.76 -0.86
C ARG A 144 8.86 14.49 -2.20
N ILE A 145 8.04 13.99 -3.13
CA ILE A 145 7.75 14.66 -4.40
C ILE A 145 7.14 16.05 -4.16
N ALA A 146 6.12 16.14 -3.31
CA ALA A 146 5.46 17.40 -2.98
C ALA A 146 6.44 18.43 -2.36
N SER A 147 7.38 17.97 -1.53
CA SER A 147 8.40 18.85 -0.96
C SER A 147 9.40 19.41 -1.98
N TYR A 148 9.57 18.73 -3.12
CA TYR A 148 10.50 19.13 -4.17
C TYR A 148 9.85 20.07 -5.21
N ASP A 149 8.57 19.85 -5.54
CA ASP A 149 7.86 20.65 -6.55
C ASP A 149 7.66 22.12 -6.11
N GLY A 150 7.47 22.35 -4.80
CA GLY A 150 7.56 23.67 -4.15
C GLY A 150 6.50 24.73 -4.55
N ALA A 151 5.99 24.69 -5.78
CA ALA A 151 5.12 25.71 -6.37
C ALA A 151 3.66 25.25 -6.49
N ASP A 152 3.38 23.95 -6.60
CA ASP A 152 2.02 23.45 -6.84
C ASP A 152 1.70 22.19 -6.02
N LEU A 153 1.56 22.39 -4.71
CA LEU A 153 1.20 21.32 -3.78
C LEU A 153 -0.16 20.71 -4.07
N ILE A 154 -1.11 21.50 -4.60
CA ILE A 154 -2.48 21.03 -4.88
C ILE A 154 -2.43 20.04 -6.03
N SER A 155 -1.73 20.36 -7.12
CA SER A 155 -1.68 19.43 -8.24
C SER A 155 -0.94 18.14 -7.91
N VAL A 156 0.08 18.16 -7.04
CA VAL A 156 0.71 16.92 -6.55
C VAL A 156 -0.28 16.08 -5.72
N VAL A 157 -1.08 16.71 -4.86
CA VAL A 157 -2.13 16.02 -4.09
C VAL A 157 -3.17 15.40 -5.02
N ASP A 158 -3.62 16.12 -6.04
CA ASP A 158 -4.59 15.62 -7.02
C ASP A 158 -4.02 14.46 -7.84
N ARG A 159 -2.77 14.58 -8.32
CA ARG A 159 -2.06 13.52 -9.07
C ARG A 159 -1.76 12.28 -8.23
N SER A 160 -1.74 12.40 -6.90
CA SER A 160 -1.53 11.28 -5.99
C SER A 160 -2.72 10.31 -5.87
N GLU A 161 -3.85 10.61 -6.52
CA GLU A 161 -5.07 9.79 -6.50
C GLU A 161 -5.56 9.48 -5.06
N GLY A 162 -5.31 10.38 -4.12
CA GLY A 162 -5.71 10.25 -2.70
C GLY A 162 -4.71 9.53 -1.79
N CYS A 163 -3.50 9.21 -2.27
CA CYS A 163 -2.42 8.67 -1.44
C CYS A 163 -1.96 9.65 -0.36
N ILE A 164 -1.90 10.94 -0.69
CA ILE A 164 -1.61 12.02 0.26
C ILE A 164 -2.78 13.00 0.28
N ARG A 165 -2.93 13.71 1.41
CA ARG A 165 -3.86 14.84 1.55
C ARG A 165 -3.09 16.15 1.67
N ILE A 166 -3.77 17.28 1.50
CA ILE A 166 -3.12 18.59 1.70
C ILE A 166 -2.49 18.73 3.09
N GLU A 167 -3.13 18.19 4.11
CA GLU A 167 -2.65 18.16 5.51
C GLU A 167 -1.30 17.42 5.67
N ASP A 168 -1.07 16.41 4.84
CA ASP A 168 0.14 15.59 4.86
C ASP A 168 1.36 16.34 4.33
N VAL A 169 1.14 17.39 3.54
CA VAL A 169 2.18 18.19 2.88
C VAL A 169 2.44 19.49 3.66
N LEU A 170 1.39 20.07 4.24
CA LEU A 170 1.47 21.31 5.04
C LEU A 170 2.33 21.14 6.30
N SER A 171 2.34 19.97 6.91
CA SER A 171 3.13 19.69 8.12
C SER A 171 4.65 19.68 7.93
N ARG A 172 5.14 19.69 6.67
CA ARG A 172 6.57 19.73 6.34
C ARG A 172 7.05 21.06 5.78
N THR A 173 6.11 21.95 5.46
CA THR A 173 6.42 23.24 4.84
C THR A 173 6.47 24.32 5.90
N ASP A 174 7.41 24.17 6.84
CA ASP A 174 7.70 25.16 7.90
C ASP A 174 8.14 26.53 7.33
N ALA A 175 8.41 26.60 6.03
CA ALA A 175 8.92 27.76 5.31
C ALA A 175 7.93 28.41 4.33
N ILE A 176 6.67 27.93 4.21
CA ILE A 176 5.69 28.68 3.41
C ILE A 176 5.27 29.90 4.23
N ASP A 177 5.76 31.06 3.80
CA ASP A 177 5.33 32.35 4.30
C ASP A 177 3.79 32.39 4.23
N ARG A 178 3.10 32.60 5.36
CA ARG A 178 1.62 32.48 5.44
C ARG A 178 0.89 33.39 4.44
N ASP A 179 1.58 34.43 4.01
CA ASP A 179 1.09 35.41 3.06
C ASP A 179 1.22 34.96 1.59
N GLN A 180 2.02 33.92 1.30
CA GLN A 180 2.17 33.32 -0.04
C GLN A 180 1.33 32.05 -0.25
N VAL A 181 0.61 31.56 0.77
CA VAL A 181 -0.32 30.44 0.60
C VAL A 181 -1.43 30.89 -0.36
N SER A 182 -1.48 30.28 -1.55
CA SER A 182 -2.49 30.61 -2.57
C SER A 182 -3.90 30.45 -2.01
N ASP A 183 -4.84 31.26 -2.51
CA ASP A 183 -6.24 31.16 -2.08
C ASP A 183 -6.86 29.79 -2.39
N GLU A 184 -6.33 29.09 -3.38
CA GLU A 184 -6.69 27.71 -3.73
C GLU A 184 -6.30 26.74 -2.61
N VAL A 185 -5.08 26.84 -2.05
CA VAL A 185 -4.66 26.02 -0.90
C VAL A 185 -5.55 26.32 0.31
N ARG A 186 -5.88 27.60 0.54
CA ARG A 186 -6.79 28.00 1.62
C ARG A 186 -8.19 27.41 1.44
N LEU A 187 -8.69 27.36 0.20
CA LEU A 187 -9.98 26.76 -0.12
C LEU A 187 -9.96 25.25 0.12
N ALA A 188 -8.94 24.55 -0.40
CA ALA A 188 -8.76 23.11 -0.20
C ALA A 188 -8.66 22.75 1.30
N LEU A 189 -7.96 23.57 2.08
CA LEU A 189 -7.87 23.39 3.54
C LEU A 189 -9.21 23.59 4.24
N LYS A 190 -10.01 24.58 3.83
CA LYS A 190 -11.36 24.80 4.35
C LYS A 190 -12.28 23.62 4.03
N GLU A 191 -12.18 23.05 2.83
CA GLU A 191 -12.94 21.86 2.44
C GLU A 191 -12.54 20.63 3.26
N SER A 192 -11.24 20.40 3.44
CA SER A 192 -10.74 19.33 4.31
C SER A 192 -11.25 19.51 5.75
N LEU A 193 -11.17 20.73 6.30
CA LEU A 193 -11.68 21.02 7.63
C LEU A 193 -13.19 20.74 7.76
N ARG A 194 -13.99 21.14 6.77
CA ARG A 194 -15.44 20.83 6.75
C ARG A 194 -15.70 19.32 6.75
N PHE A 195 -14.93 18.57 5.97
CA PHE A 195 -15.00 17.11 5.95
C PHE A 195 -14.68 16.52 7.33
N HIS A 196 -13.61 16.97 7.97
CA HIS A 196 -13.21 16.52 9.30
C HIS A 196 -14.23 16.88 10.40
N VAL A 197 -14.78 18.10 10.38
CA VAL A 197 -15.85 18.52 11.31
C VAL A 197 -17.11 17.68 11.13
N SER A 198 -17.53 17.41 9.88
CA SER A 198 -18.68 16.55 9.60
C SER A 198 -18.46 15.12 10.12
N ARG A 199 -17.26 14.56 9.90
CA ARG A 199 -16.89 13.23 10.39
C ARG A 199 -16.84 13.19 11.93
N ALA A 200 -16.29 14.21 12.57
CA ALA A 200 -16.26 14.32 14.04
C ALA A 200 -17.68 14.42 14.63
N ALA A 201 -18.58 15.19 14.00
CA ALA A 201 -19.98 15.28 14.41
C ALA A 201 -20.70 13.92 14.31
N LYS A 202 -20.48 13.17 13.22
CA LYS A 202 -21.02 11.80 13.07
C LYS A 202 -20.48 10.84 14.13
N ALA A 203 -19.18 10.90 14.40
CA ALA A 203 -18.56 10.08 15.45
C ALA A 203 -19.14 10.42 16.83
N LYS A 204 -19.32 11.72 17.12
CA LYS A 204 -19.94 12.18 18.37
C LYS A 204 -21.39 11.66 18.52
N ALA A 205 -22.20 11.77 17.47
CA ALA A 205 -23.56 11.22 17.49
C ALA A 205 -23.57 9.71 17.75
N ALA A 206 -22.67 8.95 17.10
CA ALA A 206 -22.54 7.51 17.35
C ALA A 206 -22.12 7.19 18.79
N THR A 207 -21.25 8.01 19.42
CA THR A 207 -20.91 7.83 20.83
C THR A 207 -22.05 8.16 21.78
N GLU A 208 -22.88 9.16 21.46
CA GLU A 208 -24.09 9.49 22.24
C GLU A 208 -25.12 8.34 22.16
N ASP A 209 -25.31 7.74 20.99
CA ASP A 209 -26.17 6.57 20.80
C ASP A 209 -25.69 5.36 21.64
N LEU A 210 -24.37 5.13 21.69
CA LEU A 210 -23.76 4.08 22.50
C LEU A 210 -23.93 4.33 24.01
N LEU A 211 -23.84 5.59 24.46
CA LEU A 211 -24.09 5.94 25.86
C LEU A 211 -25.55 5.70 26.23
N LEU A 212 -26.51 6.10 25.38
CA LEU A 212 -27.93 5.82 25.58
C LEU A 212 -28.23 4.31 25.60
N ALA A 213 -27.53 3.53 24.77
CA ALA A 213 -27.63 2.07 24.79
C ALA A 213 -27.08 1.49 26.10
N SER A 214 -25.95 2.01 26.58
CA SER A 214 -25.34 1.62 27.86
C SER A 214 -26.27 1.91 29.05
N ASP A 215 -26.90 3.08 29.08
CA ASP A 215 -27.88 3.44 30.13
C ASP A 215 -29.09 2.50 30.13
N LYS A 216 -29.60 2.12 28.96
CA LYS A 216 -30.68 1.12 28.84
C LYS A 216 -30.26 -0.24 29.39
N ILE A 217 -29.02 -0.67 29.13
CA ILE A 217 -28.47 -1.90 29.70
C ILE A 217 -28.36 -1.78 31.23
N GLY A 218 -27.84 -0.66 31.74
CA GLY A 218 -27.75 -0.39 33.17
C GLY A 218 -29.13 -0.42 33.86
N GLN A 219 -30.14 0.19 33.26
CA GLN A 219 -31.53 0.14 33.75
C GLN A 219 -32.08 -1.29 33.76
N ARG A 220 -31.83 -2.09 32.71
CA ARG A 220 -32.23 -3.50 32.67
C ARG A 220 -31.56 -4.31 33.78
N ILE A 221 -30.26 -4.13 34.00
CA ILE A 221 -29.52 -4.80 35.09
C ILE A 221 -30.11 -4.40 36.44
N GLY A 222 -30.35 -3.12 36.69
CA GLY A 222 -30.97 -2.63 37.93
C GLY A 222 -32.37 -3.18 38.16
N ASN A 223 -33.18 -3.32 37.10
CA ASN A 223 -34.50 -3.95 37.18
C ASN A 223 -34.41 -5.44 37.52
N LEU A 224 -33.47 -6.17 36.92
CA LEU A 224 -33.24 -7.59 37.24
C LEU A 224 -32.78 -7.78 38.69
N GLN A 225 -31.89 -6.92 39.19
CA GLN A 225 -31.44 -6.95 40.59
C GLN A 225 -32.58 -6.67 41.57
N ARG A 226 -33.44 -5.67 41.29
CA ARG A 226 -34.63 -5.38 42.11
C ARG A 226 -35.65 -6.51 42.08
N ALA A 227 -35.87 -7.15 40.92
CA ALA A 227 -36.73 -8.32 40.82
C ALA A 227 -36.21 -9.47 41.68
N LYS A 228 -34.88 -9.72 41.66
CA LYS A 228 -34.22 -10.72 42.50
C LYS A 228 -34.37 -10.45 44.00
N SER A 229 -34.19 -9.21 44.44
CA SER A 229 -34.31 -8.84 45.87
C SER A 229 -35.75 -8.83 46.39
N SER A 230 -36.73 -8.57 45.51
CA SER A 230 -38.16 -8.49 45.90
C SER A 230 -38.83 -9.85 46.19
N GLY A 231 -38.12 -10.97 46.08
CA GLY A 231 -38.68 -12.30 46.29
C GLY A 231 -39.78 -12.72 45.28
N LYS A 232 -40.08 -11.86 44.30
CA LYS A 232 -40.96 -12.13 43.15
C LYS A 232 -40.25 -12.86 42.01
N VAL A 233 -39.08 -13.44 42.26
CA VAL A 233 -38.68 -14.63 41.50
C VAL A 233 -39.54 -15.75 42.07
N GLY A 234 -40.77 -15.84 41.57
CA GLY A 234 -41.59 -17.02 41.79
C GLY A 234 -40.71 -18.22 41.56
N LYS A 235 -40.72 -19.16 42.49
CA LYS A 235 -40.01 -20.44 42.39
C LYS A 235 -40.27 -21.00 40.98
N ILE A 236 -39.40 -20.70 40.02
CA ILE A 236 -39.36 -21.41 38.75
C ILE A 236 -38.94 -22.79 39.20
N GLY A 237 -39.89 -23.72 39.11
CA GLY A 237 -39.72 -25.09 39.54
C GLY A 237 -38.35 -25.57 39.11
N THR A 238 -37.59 -26.06 40.08
CA THR A 238 -36.36 -26.80 39.86
C THR A 238 -36.70 -28.04 39.02
N ARG A 239 -36.67 -27.90 37.69
CA ARG A 239 -36.55 -28.94 36.65
C ARG A 239 -36.97 -28.35 35.31
N GLY A 240 -36.02 -27.70 34.65
CA GLY A 240 -36.14 -27.35 33.25
C GLY A 240 -34.73 -27.27 32.70
N ASP A 241 -34.37 -28.22 31.85
CA ASP A 241 -33.09 -28.20 31.14
C ASP A 241 -32.96 -26.86 30.40
N ILE A 242 -31.76 -26.27 30.43
CA ILE A 242 -31.47 -25.02 29.73
C ILE A 242 -30.73 -25.36 28.44
N GLU A 243 -31.21 -24.86 27.31
CA GLU A 243 -30.54 -24.97 26.01
C GLU A 243 -29.61 -23.76 25.81
N ILE A 244 -28.37 -24.01 25.41
CA ILE A 244 -27.33 -22.97 25.19
C ILE A 244 -26.96 -22.98 23.70
N PHE A 245 -26.98 -21.80 23.08
CA PHE A 245 -26.69 -21.58 21.65
C PHE A 245 -25.28 -21.00 21.44
N SER A 246 -24.69 -21.15 20.24
CA SER A 246 -23.35 -20.60 19.86
C SER A 246 -23.20 -19.13 20.19
N CYS A 247 -24.27 -18.39 19.90
CA CYS A 247 -24.35 -16.96 20.08
C CYS A 247 -24.32 -16.53 21.56
N GLY A 248 -24.29 -17.48 22.51
CA GLY A 248 -24.24 -17.20 23.95
C GLY A 248 -25.61 -16.93 24.59
N HIS A 249 -26.71 -17.13 23.87
CA HIS A 249 -28.06 -17.04 24.42
C HIS A 249 -28.48 -18.37 25.06
N SER A 250 -29.32 -18.31 26.10
CA SER A 250 -29.86 -19.49 26.76
C SER A 250 -31.37 -19.37 26.98
N PHE A 251 -32.08 -20.48 26.75
CA PHE A 251 -33.54 -20.57 26.87
C PHE A 251 -33.94 -21.83 27.64
N LEU A 252 -35.14 -21.83 28.22
CA LEU A 252 -35.72 -23.03 28.82
C LEU A 252 -36.12 -24.01 27.72
N ARG A 253 -35.76 -25.29 27.87
CA ARG A 253 -36.05 -26.38 26.91
C ARG A 253 -37.55 -26.44 26.60
N GLY A 254 -37.87 -26.50 25.30
CA GLY A 254 -39.25 -26.56 24.77
C GLY A 254 -39.80 -25.26 24.18
N VAL A 255 -39.02 -24.16 24.19
CA VAL A 255 -39.41 -22.88 23.58
C VAL A 255 -38.90 -22.73 22.14
N THR A 256 -37.92 -23.54 21.73
CA THR A 256 -37.22 -23.38 20.45
C THR A 256 -37.16 -24.68 19.66
N GLU A 257 -37.73 -24.69 18.43
CA GLU A 257 -37.57 -25.77 17.44
C GLU A 257 -36.17 -25.73 16.80
N GLY A 258 -35.11 -25.87 17.62
CA GLY A 258 -33.73 -26.01 17.14
C GLY A 258 -32.96 -24.71 16.86
N ASN A 259 -33.64 -23.55 16.77
CA ASN A 259 -32.99 -22.27 16.43
C ASN A 259 -33.17 -21.21 17.52
N CYS A 260 -32.15 -20.37 17.70
CA CYS A 260 -32.15 -19.27 18.66
C CYS A 260 -33.20 -18.22 18.28
N LEU A 261 -34.22 -17.98 19.11
CA LEU A 261 -35.26 -16.98 18.83
C LEU A 261 -34.74 -15.53 18.72
N ALA A 262 -33.57 -15.25 19.30
CA ALA A 262 -33.00 -13.91 19.28
C ALA A 262 -32.20 -13.60 18.01
N CYS A 263 -31.60 -14.60 17.37
CA CYS A 263 -30.66 -14.37 16.26
C CYS A 263 -30.73 -15.39 15.11
N GLY A 264 -31.51 -16.46 15.25
CA GLY A 264 -31.71 -17.49 14.23
C GLY A 264 -30.60 -18.54 14.13
N GLU A 265 -29.55 -18.49 14.96
CA GLU A 265 -28.47 -19.50 14.94
C GLU A 265 -28.93 -20.87 15.46
N ASP A 266 -28.36 -21.92 14.86
CA ASP A 266 -28.63 -23.32 15.19
C ASP A 266 -28.08 -23.69 16.58
N MET A 267 -28.79 -24.59 17.27
CA MET A 267 -28.39 -25.09 18.59
C MET A 267 -27.12 -25.95 18.53
N ILE A 268 -26.10 -25.60 19.33
CA ILE A 268 -24.82 -26.33 19.36
C ILE A 268 -24.87 -27.58 20.26
N LYS A 269 -25.60 -27.53 21.38
CA LYS A 269 -25.70 -28.66 22.33
C LYS A 269 -26.81 -28.46 23.35
N SER A 270 -27.63 -29.49 23.59
CA SER A 270 -28.47 -29.56 24.79
C SER A 270 -27.64 -30.08 25.96
N VAL A 271 -27.45 -29.29 27.01
CA VAL A 271 -26.76 -29.73 28.23
C VAL A 271 -27.82 -30.08 29.28
N SER A 272 -28.11 -31.37 29.43
CA SER A 272 -28.90 -31.87 30.57
C SER A 272 -27.96 -32.22 31.71
N GLU A 273 -27.51 -31.20 32.46
CA GLU A 273 -26.81 -31.45 33.73
C GLU A 273 -27.85 -31.68 34.82
N SER A 274 -27.99 -32.94 35.23
CA SER A 274 -28.64 -33.28 36.49
C SER A 274 -27.81 -32.68 37.63
N LEU A 275 -28.30 -31.61 38.25
CA LEU A 275 -27.71 -31.06 39.47
C LEU A 275 -27.60 -32.18 40.52
N PRO A 276 -26.46 -32.32 41.21
CA PRO A 276 -26.32 -33.30 42.28
C PRO A 276 -27.41 -33.06 43.33
N SER A 277 -28.11 -34.12 43.73
CA SER A 277 -29.07 -34.05 44.83
C SER A 277 -28.32 -33.59 46.08
N THR A 278 -28.65 -32.41 46.59
CA THR A 278 -28.23 -32.02 47.93
C THR A 278 -29.11 -32.76 48.92
N ASP A 279 -28.79 -34.03 49.17
CA ASP A 279 -29.23 -34.73 50.37
C ASP A 279 -28.47 -34.10 51.54
N PHE A 280 -29.04 -33.03 52.09
CA PHE A 280 -28.63 -32.49 53.38
C PHE A 280 -29.18 -33.44 54.45
N ASP A 281 -28.34 -34.35 54.93
CA ASP A 281 -28.62 -35.06 56.17
C ASP A 281 -28.68 -34.03 57.32
N PRO A 282 -29.79 -33.94 58.07
CA PRO A 282 -29.84 -33.08 59.23
C PRO A 282 -28.87 -33.61 60.31
N PRO A 283 -28.20 -32.72 61.05
CA PRO A 283 -27.25 -33.13 62.08
C PRO A 283 -27.96 -33.93 63.19
N PRO A 284 -27.30 -34.92 63.79
CA PRO A 284 -27.90 -35.73 64.84
C PRO A 284 -28.23 -34.87 66.06
N ALA A 285 -29.43 -35.07 66.60
CA ALA A 285 -29.86 -34.45 67.84
C ALA A 285 -28.98 -34.94 69.00
N GLY A 286 -28.28 -34.01 69.65
CA GLY A 286 -27.61 -34.17 70.94
C GLY A 286 -28.24 -33.25 71.97
#